data_AF-A0A7S6REA5-F1
#
_entry.id   AF-A0A7S6REA5-F1
#
_cell.length_a   1.000
_cell.length_b   1.000
_cell.length_c   1.000
_cell.angle_alpha   90.00
_cell.angle_beta   90.00
_cell.angle_gamma   90.00
#
_symmetry.space_group_name_H-M   'P 1'
#
loop_
_entity.id
_entity.type
_entity.pdbx_description
1 polymer ?
#
loop_
_entity_poly.entity_id
_entity_poly.type
_entity_poly.pdbx_seq_one_letter_code
_entity_poly.pdbx_strand_id
1 'polypeptide(L)' 'MQMEVVEFQGIVKDGVIQIPEIYQGELDGESVKVIVMKKVRKTAAVNIIAELMEHPVEFEWPPLTREEIYDRNS' A
#
# COMPACT_ATOMS: atom_id res chain seq x y z
N MET A 1 -25.16 1.59 24.75
CA MET A 1 -24.55 2.81 24.17
C MET A 1 -24.67 2.69 22.67
N GLN A 2 -25.43 3.57 22.05
CA GLN A 2 -25.54 3.68 20.60
C GLN A 2 -24.43 4.63 20.14
N MET A 3 -23.66 4.25 19.13
CA MET A 3 -22.63 5.10 18.53
C MET A 3 -23.10 5.50 17.14
N GLU A 4 -23.03 6.79 16.83
CA GLU A 4 -23.28 7.32 15.49
C GLU A 4 -21.93 7.44 14.75
N VAL A 5 -21.95 7.20 13.44
CA VAL A 5 -20.74 7.20 12.61
C VAL A 5 -20.79 8.41 11.68
N VAL A 6 -19.82 9.30 11.85
CA VAL A 6 -19.58 10.42 10.94
C VAL A 6 -18.38 10.07 10.06
N GLU A 7 -18.60 10.04 8.74
CA GLU A 7 -17.53 9.82 7.75
C GLU A 7 -17.24 11.12 6.99
N PHE A 8 -15.97 11.52 6.95
CA PHE A 8 -15.52 12.68 6.18
C PHE A 8 -14.13 12.45 5.58
N GLN A 9 -13.81 13.21 4.53
CA GLN A 9 -12.46 13.30 3.99
C GLN A 9 -11.79 14.58 4.49
N GLY A 10 -10.61 14.43 5.08
CA GLY A 10 -9.82 15.54 5.60
C GLY A 10 -8.36 15.43 5.21
N ILE A 11 -7.64 16.54 5.33
CA ILE A 11 -6.19 16.57 5.16
C ILE A 11 -5.56 16.42 6.54
N VAL A 12 -4.58 15.51 6.65
CA VAL A 12 -3.70 15.47 7.83
C VAL A 12 -2.62 16.52 7.63
N LYS A 13 -2.59 17.54 8.49
CA LYS A 13 -1.54 18.58 8.52
C LYS A 13 -0.81 18.51 9.85
N ASP A 14 0.52 18.40 9.79
CA ASP A 14 1.38 18.35 10.99
C ASP A 14 0.97 17.27 12.00
N GLY A 15 0.52 16.12 11.51
CA GLY A 15 0.03 15.01 12.34
C GLY A 15 -1.38 15.19 12.90
N VAL A 16 -2.06 16.29 12.58
CA VAL A 16 -3.42 16.60 13.05
C VAL A 16 -4.43 16.36 11.93
N ILE A 17 -5.48 15.58 12.23
CA ILE A 17 -6.65 15.43 11.36
C ILE A 17 -7.56 16.64 11.62
N GLN A 18 -7.78 17.47 10.60
CA GLN A 18 -8.68 18.61 10.71
C GLN A 18 -10.13 18.15 10.54
N ILE A 19 -10.96 18.32 11.57
CA ILE A 19 -12.40 18.07 11.51
C ILE A 19 -13.06 19.21 10.70
N PRO A 20 -13.82 18.90 9.63
CA PRO A 20 -14.57 19.91 8.88
C PRO A 20 -15.53 20.69 9.78
N GLU A 21 -15.68 22.00 9.52
CA GLU A 21 -16.50 22.91 10.34
C GLU A 21 -17.91 22.39 10.60
N ILE A 22 -18.52 21.73 9.62
CA ILE A 22 -19.87 21.16 9.72
C ILE A 22 -20.03 20.11 10.84
N TYR A 23 -18.95 19.47 11.27
CA TYR A 23 -18.96 18.43 12.31
C TYR A 23 -18.36 18.93 13.63
N GLN A 24 -17.79 20.13 13.69
CA GLN A 24 -17.14 20.63 14.89
C GLN A 24 -18.13 20.81 16.06
N GLY A 25 -19.34 21.30 15.78
CA GLY A 25 -20.36 21.47 16.82
C GLY A 25 -20.89 20.15 17.38
N GLU A 26 -20.96 19.10 16.56
CA GLU A 26 -21.43 17.77 16.97
C GLU A 26 -20.36 17.02 17.78
N LEU A 27 -19.08 17.23 17.47
CA LEU A 27 -17.95 16.49 18.05
C LEU A 27 -17.25 17.23 19.20
N ASP A 28 -17.67 18.45 19.54
CA ASP A 28 -17.05 19.24 20.60
C ASP A 28 -17.28 18.61 21.99
N GLY A 29 -16.20 18.44 22.75
CA GLY A 29 -16.24 17.85 24.10
C GLY A 29 -16.50 16.34 24.18
N GLU A 30 -16.74 15.66 23.05
CA GLU A 30 -17.07 14.24 23.00
C GLU A 30 -15.83 13.33 22.91
N SER A 31 -15.91 12.16 23.55
CA SER A 31 -14.88 11.11 23.41
C SER A 31 -15.21 10.23 22.21
N VAL A 32 -14.35 10.22 21.20
CA VAL A 32 -14.62 9.60 19.91
C VAL A 32 -13.69 8.43 19.58
N LYS A 33 -14.19 7.44 18.85
CA LYS A 33 -13.38 6.39 18.21
C LYS A 33 -13.09 6.78 16.77
N VAL A 34 -11.81 6.92 16.43
CA VAL A 34 -11.38 7.34 15.08
C VAL A 34 -10.88 6.15 14.26
N ILE A 35 -11.35 6.02 13.01
CA ILE A 35 -10.85 5.06 12.02
C ILE A 35 -10.26 5.87 10.85
N VAL A 36 -8.96 5.72 10.59
CA VAL A 36 -8.27 6.47 9.53
C VAL A 36 -7.98 5.57 8.34
N MET A 37 -8.58 5.88 7.20
CA MET A 37 -8.27 5.23 5.92
C MET A 37 -7.42 6.17 5.07
N LYS A 38 -6.20 5.73 4.71
CA LYS A 38 -5.34 6.47 3.79
C LYS A 38 -5.50 5.92 2.37
N LYS A 39 -5.46 6.81 1.37
CA LYS A 39 -5.27 6.36 -0.01
C LYS A 39 -3.95 5.59 -0.07
N VAL A 40 -4.02 4.32 -0.43
CA VAL A 40 -2.83 3.57 -0.81
C VAL A 40 -2.38 4.20 -2.11
N ARG A 41 -1.30 5.00 -2.06
CA ARG A 41 -0.52 5.20 -3.28
C ARG A 41 -0.10 3.79 -3.66
N LYS A 42 -0.65 3.28 -4.76
CA LYS A 42 0.07 2.26 -5.50
C LYS A 42 1.38 2.95 -5.84
N THR A 43 2.42 2.76 -5.03
CA THR A 43 3.75 2.66 -5.61
C THR A 43 3.50 1.69 -6.73
N ALA A 44 3.67 2.13 -7.98
CA ALA A 44 3.71 1.18 -9.07
C ALA A 44 4.67 0.12 -8.54
N ALA A 45 4.15 -1.09 -8.24
CA ALA A 45 5.03 -2.19 -7.92
C ALA A 45 6.00 -2.14 -9.08
N VAL A 46 7.26 -1.76 -8.82
CA VAL A 46 8.23 -1.60 -9.89
C VAL A 46 8.13 -2.92 -10.61
N ASN A 47 7.64 -2.87 -11.85
CA ASN A 47 7.23 -4.08 -12.54
C ASN A 47 8.48 -4.94 -12.48
N ILE A 48 8.42 -6.13 -11.89
CA ILE A 48 9.63 -6.91 -11.65
C ILE A 48 10.39 -7.14 -12.96
N ILE A 49 9.68 -7.13 -14.10
CA ILE A 49 10.24 -7.10 -15.44
C ILE A 49 11.02 -5.79 -15.72
N ALA A 50 10.50 -4.63 -15.37
CA ALA A 50 11.20 -3.34 -15.50
C ALA A 50 12.46 -3.28 -14.63
N GLU A 51 12.38 -3.74 -13.38
CA GLU A 51 13.55 -3.82 -12.49
C GLU A 51 14.64 -4.71 -13.08
N LEU A 52 14.28 -5.91 -13.59
CA LEU A 52 15.23 -6.85 -14.19
C LEU A 52 15.79 -6.39 -15.54
N MET A 53 15.07 -5.51 -16.26
CA MET A 53 15.59 -4.88 -17.49
C MET A 53 16.67 -3.83 -17.19
N GLU A 54 16.51 -3.05 -16.12
CA GLU A 54 17.49 -2.04 -15.69
C GLU A 54 18.64 -2.67 -14.89
N HIS A 55 18.34 -3.71 -14.11
CA HIS A 55 19.27 -4.44 -13.25
C HIS A 55 19.22 -5.94 -13.55
N PRO A 56 19.85 -6.39 -14.65
CA PRO A 56 19.88 -7.81 -15.01
C PRO A 56 20.60 -8.62 -13.92
N VAL A 57 20.06 -9.82 -13.64
CA VAL A 57 20.70 -10.75 -12.72
C VAL A 57 21.88 -11.40 -13.42
N GLU A 58 23.08 -11.16 -12.90
CA GLU A 58 24.30 -11.84 -13.32
C GLU A 58 24.37 -13.24 -12.67
N PHE A 59 24.70 -14.26 -13.45
CA PHE A 59 24.87 -15.62 -12.94
C PHE A 59 26.12 -16.26 -13.52
N GLU A 60 26.95 -16.81 -12.64
CA GLU A 60 28.20 -17.49 -12.97
C GLU A 60 27.99 -19.01 -13.03
N TRP A 61 27.21 -19.48 -13.99
CA TRP A 61 27.19 -20.91 -14.35
C TRP A 61 26.88 -21.03 -15.83
N PRO A 62 27.47 -21.99 -16.56
CA PRO A 62 27.09 -22.23 -17.95
C PRO A 62 25.58 -22.47 -18.05
N PRO A 63 24.89 -21.87 -19.05
CA PRO A 63 23.48 -22.16 -19.27
C PRO A 63 23.33 -23.66 -19.51
N LEU A 64 22.37 -24.28 -18.82
CA LEU A 64 22.02 -25.67 -19.07
C LEU A 64 21.73 -25.86 -20.56
N THR A 65 22.28 -26.92 -21.12
CA THR A 65 21.96 -27.36 -22.47
C THR A 65 20.47 -27.70 -22.57
N ARG A 66 19.95 -27.68 -23.79
CA ARG A 66 18.53 -27.98 -24.01
C ARG A 66 18.20 -29.39 -23.54
N GLU A 67 19.12 -30.30 -23.73
CA GLU A 67 19.06 -31.70 -23.31
C GLU A 67 18.97 -31.80 -21.78
N GLU A 68 19.79 -31.06 -21.02
CA GLU A 68 19.77 -31.03 -19.54
C GLU A 68 18.47 -30.45 -18.97
N ILE A 69 17.86 -29.44 -19.62
CA ILE A 69 16.59 -28.85 -19.17
C ILE A 69 15.43 -29.84 -19.31
N TYR A 70 15.46 -30.67 -20.36
CA TYR A 70 14.43 -31.68 -20.61
C TYR A 70 14.75 -33.05 -20.02
N ASP A 71 15.90 -33.20 -19.34
CA ASP A 71 16.28 -34.43 -18.67
C ASP A 71 15.42 -34.64 -17.41
N ARG A 72 14.20 -35.12 -17.64
CA ARG A 72 13.28 -35.61 -16.61
C ARG A 72 13.65 -37.05 -16.27
N ASN A 73 14.87 -37.29 -15.81
CA ASN A 73 15.18 -38.62 -15.31
C ASN A 73 14.31 -38.89 -14.06
N SER A 74 13.57 -40.00 -14.18
CA SER A 74 12.57 -40.58 -13.27
C SER A 74 13.13 -41.04 -11.93
#